data_AF-A0A536ZD53-F1
#
_entry.id   AF-A0A536ZD53-F1
#
_cell.length_a   1.000
_cell.length_b   1.000
_cell.length_c   1.000
_cell.angle_alpha   90.00
_cell.angle_beta   90.00
_cell.angle_gamma   90.00
#
_symmetry.space_group_name_H-M   'P 1'
#
loop_
_entity.id
_entity.type
_entity.pdbx_description
1 polymer ?
#
loop_
_entity_poly.entity_id
_entity_poly.type
_entity_poly.pdbx_seq_one_letter_code
_entity_poly.pdbx_strand_id
1 'polypeptide(L)'
;MRQTNTSLARRPLARPERTRFALSDEAAGATALALPRRNMAWAAVVAAAMFALFAGILVSQIARLDLHVARSVSALMSFLFELFWILGWSVGVVVLGALTVLLGFYRESARLAGGRLVTESRIGPLRMIAEYELARVRSLRIEPDASGKGVRVRFDYGEGSRNLGDTMPEPDAERLVAALRRAIPAAMVPPPAEAAAPARSVPKIDPPPAAAPRRLPLASALALLAANLVPLAGVLLWGWKLHEVIVLFWAESAVVGFYTLLKMAVVGRWLAIFAGVFFAGHFGGFMAIHFFFIYEMFVRPLDVSVKDPAAYEALTRLFTPLWPALLALFLSHGFSFALNFIARGEYRGATISGLMAAPYRRVTVMQVTLIFGGWLVMALNNPVPALALLIVLKVVTDLHAHRGERGR
;
A
#
# COMPACT_ATOMS: atom_id res chain seq x y z
N MET A 1 18.41 -6.85 -46.09
CA MET A 1 18.51 -5.71 -45.15
C MET A 1 17.51 -5.87 -44.02
N ARG A 2 17.93 -6.39 -42.86
CA ARG A 2 17.16 -6.33 -41.61
C ARG A 2 18.02 -5.59 -40.60
N GLN A 3 17.65 -4.35 -40.28
CA GLN A 3 18.25 -3.60 -39.18
C GLN A 3 17.86 -4.29 -37.88
N THR A 4 18.85 -4.84 -37.18
CA THR A 4 18.73 -5.31 -35.81
C THR A 4 18.51 -4.11 -34.89
N ASN A 5 17.32 -4.06 -34.32
CA ASN A 5 16.93 -3.14 -33.27
C ASN A 5 17.61 -3.59 -31.97
N THR A 6 18.87 -3.17 -31.77
CA THR A 6 19.61 -3.46 -30.53
C THR A 6 19.00 -2.62 -29.43
N SER A 7 18.11 -3.21 -28.64
CA SER A 7 17.58 -2.59 -27.44
C SER A 7 18.76 -2.17 -26.56
N LEU A 8 18.92 -0.87 -26.30
CA LEU A 8 19.83 -0.35 -25.28
C LEU A 8 19.42 -0.93 -23.93
N ALA A 9 20.00 -2.06 -23.56
CA ALA A 9 19.90 -2.60 -22.21
C ALA A 9 20.33 -1.49 -21.26
N ARG A 10 19.40 -1.01 -20.42
CA ARG A 10 19.69 0.03 -19.43
C ARG A 10 20.81 -0.49 -18.54
N ARG A 11 22.03 0.04 -18.74
CA ARG A 11 23.17 -0.26 -17.86
C ARG A 11 22.77 0.00 -16.40
N PRO A 12 23.20 -0.84 -15.44
CA PRO A 12 22.85 -0.67 -14.04
C PRO A 12 23.33 0.69 -13.51
N LEU A 13 22.64 1.22 -12.49
CA LEU A 13 23.03 2.48 -11.84
C LEU A 13 24.37 2.31 -11.12
N ALA A 14 25.29 3.27 -11.31
CA ALA A 14 26.57 3.23 -10.60
C ALA A 14 26.37 3.36 -9.08
N ARG A 15 26.99 2.44 -8.33
CA ARG A 15 26.93 2.41 -6.87
C ARG A 15 28.08 3.22 -6.27
N PRO A 16 27.81 4.18 -5.38
CA PRO A 16 28.86 4.91 -4.65
C PRO A 16 29.59 3.99 -3.68
N GLU A 17 30.79 4.37 -3.26
CA GLU A 17 31.56 3.62 -2.24
C GLU A 17 30.96 3.78 -0.85
N ARG A 18 30.49 4.99 -0.55
CA ARG A 18 29.79 5.31 0.69
C ARG A 18 28.56 6.16 0.42
N THR A 19 27.49 5.81 1.12
CA THR A 19 26.28 6.62 1.26
C THR A 19 26.06 6.90 2.74
N ARG A 20 25.99 8.17 3.11
CA ARG A 20 25.72 8.61 4.48
C ARG A 20 24.62 9.67 4.52
N PHE A 21 23.92 9.71 5.65
CA PHE A 21 22.96 10.77 5.97
C PHE A 21 23.59 11.73 6.97
N ALA A 22 23.49 13.03 6.72
CA ALA A 22 24.05 14.06 7.59
C ALA A 22 23.05 15.20 7.82
N LEU A 23 23.18 15.84 8.98
CA LEU A 23 22.40 17.03 9.37
C LEU A 23 23.26 18.32 9.36
N SER A 24 24.59 18.19 9.43
CA SER A 24 25.57 19.28 9.42
C SER A 24 26.45 19.27 8.16
N ASP A 25 27.05 20.41 7.85
CA ASP A 25 27.93 20.57 6.68
C ASP A 25 29.39 20.31 7.06
N GLU A 26 29.93 19.16 6.69
CA GLU A 26 31.38 18.93 6.69
C GLU A 26 31.93 19.37 5.33
N ALA A 27 32.16 20.66 5.15
CA ALA A 27 32.62 21.25 3.89
C ALA A 27 33.89 22.11 4.03
N ALA A 28 34.75 21.83 5.01
CA ALA A 28 36.05 22.49 5.09
C ALA A 28 36.96 22.00 3.94
N GLY A 29 37.28 22.88 2.99
CA GLY A 29 38.27 22.63 1.93
C GLY A 29 37.76 21.97 0.64
N ALA A 30 36.44 21.90 0.41
CA ALA A 30 35.87 21.29 -0.82
C ALA A 30 35.64 22.32 -1.94
N THR A 31 35.95 21.96 -3.18
CA THR A 31 35.66 22.78 -4.38
C THR A 31 34.25 22.49 -4.87
N ALA A 32 33.34 23.48 -4.80
CA ALA A 32 31.97 23.31 -5.26
C ALA A 32 31.90 23.14 -6.80
N LEU A 33 31.14 22.16 -7.26
CA LEU A 33 30.75 22.02 -8.66
C LEU A 33 29.36 22.65 -8.82
N ALA A 34 29.27 23.70 -9.64
CA ALA A 34 28.00 24.33 -9.94
C ALA A 34 27.13 23.36 -10.76
N LEU A 35 26.12 22.78 -10.13
CA LEU A 35 25.04 22.09 -10.81
C LEU A 35 23.91 23.08 -11.09
N PRO A 36 23.36 23.13 -12.31
CA PRO A 36 22.17 23.92 -12.57
C PRO A 36 21.03 23.43 -11.68
N ARG A 37 20.31 24.38 -11.07
CA ARG A 37 19.16 24.05 -10.23
C ARG A 37 18.12 23.36 -11.08
N ARG A 38 17.70 22.17 -10.64
CA ARG A 38 16.55 21.48 -11.20
C ARG A 38 15.31 22.38 -11.04
N ASN A 39 14.71 22.82 -12.14
CA ASN A 39 13.52 23.66 -12.09
C ASN A 39 12.28 22.81 -11.75
N MET A 40 12.17 22.43 -10.48
CA MET A 40 10.98 21.77 -9.93
C MET A 40 9.93 22.78 -9.46
N ALA A 41 10.15 24.10 -9.64
CA ALA A 41 9.26 25.11 -9.08
C ALA A 41 7.82 24.93 -9.55
N TRP A 42 7.61 24.63 -10.84
CA TRP A 42 6.27 24.36 -11.35
C TRP A 42 5.65 23.09 -10.74
N ALA A 43 6.40 21.99 -10.70
CA ALA A 43 5.93 20.74 -10.09
C ALA A 43 5.61 20.93 -8.58
N ALA A 44 6.42 21.72 -7.87
CA ALA A 44 6.20 22.06 -6.47
C ALA A 44 4.95 22.93 -6.29
N VAL A 45 4.72 23.93 -7.16
CA VAL A 45 3.52 24.77 -7.14
C VAL A 45 2.26 23.93 -7.41
N VAL A 46 2.30 23.05 -8.41
CA VAL A 46 1.18 22.14 -8.71
C VAL A 46 0.91 21.22 -7.51
N ALA A 47 1.94 20.59 -6.95
CA ALA A 47 1.79 19.73 -5.78
C ALA A 47 1.24 20.50 -4.56
N ALA A 48 1.72 21.73 -4.32
CA ALA A 48 1.25 22.59 -3.24
C ALA A 48 -0.20 23.02 -3.41
N ALA A 49 -0.61 23.38 -4.64
CA ALA A 49 -1.99 23.73 -4.95
C ALA A 49 -2.93 22.54 -4.74
N MET A 50 -2.54 21.35 -5.21
CA MET A 50 -3.28 20.12 -4.94
C MET A 50 -3.30 19.82 -3.43
N PHE A 51 -2.20 19.95 -2.71
CA PHE A 51 -2.17 19.73 -1.26
C PHE A 51 -3.16 20.66 -0.55
N ALA A 52 -3.12 21.96 -0.83
CA ALA A 52 -4.01 22.93 -0.22
C ALA A 52 -5.49 22.64 -0.52
N LEU A 53 -5.82 22.29 -1.77
CA LEU A 53 -7.17 21.92 -2.17
C LEU A 53 -7.68 20.70 -1.40
N PHE A 54 -6.91 19.60 -1.42
CA PHE A 54 -7.32 18.34 -0.81
C PHE A 54 -7.32 18.40 0.73
N ALA A 55 -6.38 19.14 1.33
CA ALA A 55 -6.36 19.42 2.75
C ALA A 55 -7.56 20.30 3.17
N GLY A 56 -7.92 21.30 2.37
CA GLY A 56 -9.10 22.13 2.60
C GLY A 56 -10.39 21.31 2.60
N ILE A 57 -10.54 20.37 1.65
CA ILE A 57 -11.67 19.43 1.63
C ILE A 57 -11.68 18.57 2.90
N LEU A 58 -10.53 18.01 3.29
CA LEU A 58 -10.40 17.17 4.49
C LEU A 58 -10.79 17.92 5.78
N VAL A 59 -10.24 19.12 5.98
CA VAL A 59 -10.55 19.99 7.12
C VAL A 59 -12.03 20.36 7.13
N SER A 60 -12.59 20.69 5.97
CA SER A 60 -14.00 21.03 5.82
C SER A 60 -14.93 19.83 6.16
N GLN A 61 -14.54 18.61 5.81
CA GLN A 61 -15.28 17.41 6.21
C GLN A 61 -15.19 17.17 7.73
N ILE A 62 -13.98 17.25 8.31
CA ILE A 62 -13.79 17.10 9.76
C ILE A 62 -14.64 18.13 10.54
N ALA A 63 -14.68 19.37 10.08
CA ALA A 63 -15.46 20.43 10.73
C ALA A 63 -16.98 20.23 10.65
N ARG A 64 -17.47 19.41 9.71
CA ARG A 64 -18.91 19.11 9.53
C ARG A 64 -19.34 17.79 10.14
N LEU A 65 -18.43 17.05 10.76
CA LEU A 65 -18.70 15.73 11.33
C LEU A 65 -19.79 15.83 12.41
N ASP A 66 -20.93 15.15 12.19
CA ASP A 66 -22.03 15.15 13.16
C ASP A 66 -21.75 14.17 14.31
N LEU A 67 -21.57 14.71 15.52
CA LEU A 67 -21.27 13.92 16.71
C LEU A 67 -22.52 13.29 17.36
N HIS A 68 -23.73 13.53 16.86
CA HIS A 68 -24.98 12.98 17.41
C HIS A 68 -25.27 11.55 16.96
N VAL A 69 -24.27 10.68 17.08
CA VAL A 69 -24.25 9.31 16.55
C VAL A 69 -25.24 8.35 17.19
N ALA A 70 -25.72 8.65 18.40
CA ALA A 70 -26.56 7.74 19.17
C ALA A 70 -28.06 7.76 18.77
N ARG A 71 -28.48 8.71 17.93
CA ARG A 71 -29.91 8.95 17.62
C ARG A 71 -30.56 7.78 16.89
N SER A 72 -29.88 7.18 15.93
CA SER A 72 -30.37 6.04 15.15
C SER A 72 -29.20 5.28 14.53
N VAL A 73 -29.44 4.03 14.10
CA VAL A 73 -28.43 3.24 13.37
C VAL A 73 -27.99 3.95 12.08
N SER A 74 -28.92 4.60 11.38
CA SER A 74 -28.65 5.38 10.18
C SER A 74 -27.66 6.52 10.46
N ALA A 75 -27.88 7.29 11.53
CA ALA A 75 -26.97 8.36 11.95
C ALA A 75 -25.58 7.83 12.33
N LEU A 76 -25.53 6.72 13.07
CA LEU A 76 -24.27 6.06 13.40
C LEU A 76 -23.50 5.59 12.15
N MET A 77 -24.20 4.99 11.17
CA MET A 77 -23.56 4.52 9.95
C MET A 77 -23.04 5.66 9.07
N SER A 78 -23.80 6.76 8.96
CA SER A 78 -23.33 7.97 8.27
C SER A 78 -22.07 8.53 8.92
N PHE A 79 -22.07 8.64 10.25
CA PHE A 79 -20.88 9.08 10.99
C PHE A 79 -19.68 8.15 10.78
N LEU A 80 -19.87 6.84 10.90
CA LEU A 80 -18.79 5.88 10.71
C LEU A 80 -18.25 5.95 9.28
N PHE A 81 -19.13 6.08 8.28
CA PHE A 81 -18.72 6.28 6.89
C PHE A 81 -17.87 7.54 6.73
N GLU A 82 -18.31 8.69 7.26
CA GLU A 82 -17.55 9.93 7.22
C GLU A 82 -16.19 9.80 7.93
N LEU A 83 -16.16 9.19 9.12
CA LEU A 83 -14.94 8.95 9.88
C LEU A 83 -13.94 8.10 9.07
N PHE A 84 -14.40 7.00 8.49
CA PHE A 84 -13.57 6.12 7.68
C PHE A 84 -13.14 6.80 6.37
N TRP A 85 -14.00 7.59 5.76
CA TRP A 85 -13.68 8.39 4.59
C TRP A 85 -12.57 9.39 4.87
N ILE A 86 -12.69 10.17 5.96
CA ILE A 86 -11.67 11.11 6.44
C ILE A 86 -10.34 10.37 6.70
N LEU A 87 -10.40 9.21 7.37
CA LEU A 87 -9.22 8.40 7.68
C LEU A 87 -8.50 7.96 6.39
N GLY A 88 -9.22 7.42 5.41
CA GLY A 88 -8.64 6.99 4.14
C GLY A 88 -8.08 8.14 3.31
N TRP A 89 -8.82 9.25 3.23
CA TRP A 89 -8.43 10.45 2.48
C TRP A 89 -7.18 11.13 3.08
N SER A 90 -7.03 11.07 4.41
CA SER A 90 -5.88 11.67 5.11
C SER A 90 -4.53 11.16 4.62
N VAL A 91 -4.44 9.88 4.21
CA VAL A 91 -3.21 9.28 3.68
C VAL A 91 -2.76 9.98 2.41
N GLY A 92 -3.69 10.25 1.49
CA GLY A 92 -3.40 10.97 0.24
C GLY A 92 -2.93 12.40 0.52
N VAL A 93 -3.58 13.10 1.46
CA VAL A 93 -3.21 14.46 1.85
C VAL A 93 -1.81 14.50 2.47
N VAL A 94 -1.48 13.57 3.37
CA VAL A 94 -0.15 13.47 3.99
C VAL A 94 0.93 13.18 2.94
N VAL A 95 0.69 12.23 2.04
CA VAL A 95 1.63 11.89 0.96
C VAL A 95 1.86 13.09 0.04
N LEU A 96 0.79 13.82 -0.31
CA LEU A 96 0.87 15.00 -1.17
C LEU A 96 1.55 16.19 -0.48
N GLY A 97 1.35 16.36 0.83
CA GLY A 97 2.08 17.33 1.65
C GLY A 97 3.57 17.01 1.71
N ALA A 98 3.92 15.74 1.94
CA ALA A 98 5.30 15.28 1.91
C ALA A 98 5.94 15.47 0.53
N LEU A 99 5.21 15.20 -0.56
CA LEU A 99 5.66 15.45 -1.92
C LEU A 99 5.87 16.95 -2.19
N THR A 100 4.98 17.81 -1.70
CA THR A 100 5.13 19.27 -1.81
C THR A 100 6.42 19.73 -1.13
N VAL A 101 6.68 19.27 0.09
CA VAL A 101 7.92 19.57 0.82
C VAL A 101 9.14 19.04 0.06
N LEU A 102 9.05 17.81 -0.45
CA LEU A 102 10.11 17.22 -1.25
C LEU A 102 10.42 18.08 -2.46
N LEU A 103 9.44 18.40 -3.30
CA LEU A 103 9.65 19.17 -4.54
C LEU A 103 10.06 20.63 -4.27
N GLY A 104 9.57 21.25 -3.21
CA GLY A 104 9.87 22.64 -2.86
C GLY A 104 11.26 22.84 -2.24
N PHE A 105 11.76 21.86 -1.50
CA PHE A 105 13.03 21.96 -0.77
C PHE A 105 14.14 21.03 -1.28
N TYR A 106 13.88 20.23 -2.31
CA TYR A 106 14.89 19.39 -2.94
C TYR A 106 15.96 20.24 -3.63
N ARG A 107 17.22 20.03 -3.27
CA ARG A 107 18.38 20.64 -3.90
C ARG A 107 19.46 19.60 -4.14
N GLU A 108 20.06 19.62 -5.32
CA GLU A 108 21.25 18.82 -5.62
C GLU A 108 22.49 19.73 -5.65
N SER A 109 23.58 19.23 -5.09
CA SER A 109 24.90 19.85 -5.17
C SER A 109 25.95 18.78 -5.42
N ALA A 110 27.04 19.15 -6.07
CA ALA A 110 28.22 18.31 -6.19
C ALA A 110 29.44 19.11 -5.74
N ARG A 111 30.44 18.42 -5.19
CA ARG A 111 31.70 19.02 -4.78
C ARG A 111 32.85 18.04 -4.94
N LEU A 112 34.05 18.57 -5.15
CA LEU A 112 35.30 17.82 -5.19
C LEU A 112 35.99 18.01 -3.84
N ALA A 113 36.31 16.90 -3.15
CA ALA A 113 36.98 16.92 -1.85
C ALA A 113 37.96 15.76 -1.74
N GLY A 114 39.25 16.06 -1.57
CA GLY A 114 40.29 15.05 -1.31
C GLY A 114 40.29 13.87 -2.29
N GLY A 115 40.31 14.14 -3.59
CA GLY A 115 40.30 13.08 -4.63
C GLY A 115 38.95 12.36 -4.82
N ARG A 116 37.87 12.83 -4.17
CA ARG A 116 36.53 12.28 -4.32
C ARG A 116 35.57 13.27 -4.97
N LEU A 117 34.64 12.74 -5.76
CA LEU A 117 33.43 13.41 -6.20
C LEU A 117 32.32 13.11 -5.19
N VAL A 118 31.86 14.14 -4.51
CA VAL A 118 30.79 14.05 -3.50
C VAL A 118 29.53 14.65 -4.09
N THR A 119 28.50 13.83 -4.30
CA THR A 119 27.17 14.28 -4.73
C THR A 119 26.25 14.32 -3.52
N GLU A 120 25.53 15.42 -3.36
CA GLU A 120 24.64 15.68 -2.24
C GLU A 120 23.23 15.95 -2.76
N SER A 121 22.27 15.18 -2.25
CA SER A 121 20.84 15.41 -2.42
C SER A 121 20.26 15.89 -1.10
N ARG A 122 19.82 17.15 -1.05
CA ARG A 122 19.30 17.82 0.14
C ARG A 122 17.78 17.93 0.09
N ILE A 123 17.12 17.59 1.18
CA ILE A 123 15.69 17.79 1.41
C ILE A 123 15.55 18.50 2.76
N GLY A 124 15.43 19.83 2.75
CA GLY A 124 15.41 20.62 3.99
C GLY A 124 16.69 20.42 4.83
N PRO A 125 16.60 19.93 6.08
CA PRO A 125 17.76 19.65 6.93
C PRO A 125 18.45 18.30 6.62
N LEU A 126 17.76 17.37 5.96
CA LEU A 126 18.30 16.06 5.65
C LEU A 126 19.17 16.12 4.39
N ARG A 127 20.42 15.66 4.50
CA ARG A 127 21.37 15.55 3.38
C ARG A 127 21.70 14.08 3.14
N MET A 128 21.47 13.62 1.92
CA MET A 128 21.95 12.31 1.45
C MET A 128 23.23 12.55 0.65
N ILE A 129 24.35 12.04 1.17
CA ILE A 129 25.68 12.23 0.59
C ILE A 129 26.12 10.91 -0.04
N ALA A 130 26.50 10.94 -1.30
CA ALA A 130 27.09 9.82 -2.02
C ALA A 130 28.50 10.19 -2.51
N GLU A 131 29.47 9.34 -2.18
CA GLU A 131 30.89 9.58 -2.46
C GLU A 131 31.41 8.61 -3.54
N TYR A 132 32.14 9.15 -4.52
CA TYR A 132 32.81 8.41 -5.59
C TYR A 132 34.28 8.79 -5.63
N GLU A 133 35.18 7.81 -5.68
CA GLU A 133 36.59 8.06 -5.97
C GLU A 133 36.78 8.55 -7.41
N LEU A 134 37.38 9.74 -7.60
CA LEU A 134 37.61 10.31 -8.93
C LEU A 134 38.52 9.43 -9.78
N ALA A 135 39.50 8.75 -9.17
CA ALA A 135 40.42 7.85 -9.86
C ALA A 135 39.71 6.66 -10.54
N ARG A 136 38.52 6.29 -10.06
CA ARG A 136 37.73 5.16 -10.58
C ARG A 136 36.63 5.59 -11.55
N VAL A 137 36.45 6.90 -11.76
CA VAL A 137 35.50 7.45 -12.72
C VAL A 137 36.00 7.20 -14.14
N ARG A 138 35.15 6.59 -14.98
CA ARG A 138 35.45 6.24 -16.37
C ARG A 138 34.42 6.84 -17.32
N SER A 139 34.75 6.93 -18.60
CA SER A 139 33.80 7.28 -19.68
C SER A 139 32.98 8.56 -19.42
N LEU A 140 33.64 9.63 -18.97
CA LEU A 140 32.99 10.93 -18.75
C LEU A 140 32.56 11.56 -20.08
N ARG A 141 31.26 11.69 -20.29
CA ARG A 141 30.66 12.05 -21.58
C ARG A 141 29.47 12.99 -21.40
N ILE A 142 29.23 13.78 -22.45
CA ILE A 142 28.07 14.65 -22.58
C ILE A 142 27.13 13.95 -23.56
N GLU A 143 25.91 13.65 -23.13
CA GLU A 143 24.88 13.03 -23.96
C GLU A 143 23.72 14.01 -24.15
N PRO A 144 23.14 14.14 -25.35
CA PRO A 144 21.91 14.91 -25.54
C PRO A 144 20.79 14.32 -24.68
N ASP A 145 20.00 15.20 -24.06
CA ASP A 145 18.81 14.75 -23.34
C ASP A 145 17.73 14.28 -24.33
N ALA A 146 16.97 13.26 -23.92
CA ALA A 146 15.92 12.68 -24.75
C ALA A 146 14.79 13.67 -25.07
N SER A 147 14.66 14.75 -24.28
CA SER A 147 13.70 15.84 -24.53
C SER A 147 14.16 16.87 -25.56
N GLY A 148 15.43 16.81 -26.00
CA GLY A 148 16.04 17.79 -26.92
C GLY A 148 16.30 19.17 -26.32
N LYS A 149 16.03 19.37 -25.01
CA LYS A 149 16.13 20.69 -24.35
C LYS A 149 17.50 20.99 -23.73
N GLY A 150 18.51 20.15 -23.96
CA GLY A 150 19.85 20.33 -23.43
C GLY A 150 20.65 19.02 -23.43
N VAL A 151 21.71 18.98 -22.63
CA VAL A 151 22.62 17.83 -22.51
C VAL A 151 22.73 17.36 -21.06
N ARG A 152 23.23 16.15 -20.86
CA ARG A 152 23.49 15.55 -19.54
C ARG A 152 24.92 15.04 -19.46
N VAL A 153 25.56 15.31 -18.33
CA VAL A 153 26.88 14.74 -18.04
C VAL A 153 26.72 13.36 -17.41
N ARG A 154 27.35 12.36 -18.00
CA ARG A 154 27.35 10.98 -17.50
C ARG A 154 28.75 10.47 -17.29
N PHE A 155 28.89 9.63 -16.29
CA PHE A 155 30.10 8.88 -16.05
C PHE A 155 29.78 7.41 -15.76
N ASP A 156 30.76 6.56 -16.02
CA ASP A 156 30.74 5.15 -15.65
C ASP A 156 31.54 4.96 -14.36
N TYR A 157 31.03 4.15 -13.46
CA TYR A 157 31.68 3.84 -12.18
C TYR A 157 31.30 2.43 -11.73
N GLY A 158 32.30 1.59 -11.48
CA GLY A 158 32.11 0.14 -11.37
C GLY A 158 31.51 -0.45 -12.65
N GLU A 159 30.47 -1.28 -12.50
CA GLU A 159 29.69 -1.89 -13.59
C GLU A 159 28.57 -0.98 -14.13
N GLY A 160 28.35 0.19 -13.51
CA GLY A 160 27.20 1.03 -13.77
C GLY A 160 27.52 2.39 -14.36
N SER A 161 26.46 3.12 -14.74
CA SER A 161 26.54 4.51 -15.20
C SER A 161 25.65 5.40 -14.35
N ARG A 162 26.04 6.67 -14.16
CA ARG A 162 25.25 7.66 -13.43
C ARG A 162 25.32 9.03 -14.09
N ASN A 163 24.23 9.79 -13.95
CA ASN A 163 24.15 11.18 -14.36
C ASN A 163 24.65 12.07 -13.23
N LEU A 164 25.38 13.13 -13.58
CA LEU A 164 25.79 14.16 -12.66
C LEU A 164 24.89 15.39 -12.84
N GLY A 165 23.94 15.57 -11.92
CA GLY A 165 22.86 16.55 -12.04
C GLY A 165 21.78 16.14 -13.06
N ASP A 166 20.94 17.11 -13.42
CA ASP A 166 19.87 16.95 -14.42
C ASP A 166 20.30 17.52 -15.80
N THR A 167 19.36 17.62 -16.74
CA THR A 167 19.58 18.28 -18.04
C THR A 167 20.04 19.73 -17.86
N MET A 168 21.12 20.11 -18.58
CA MET A 168 21.77 21.41 -18.49
C MET A 168 22.15 21.98 -19.86
N PRO A 169 22.38 23.30 -19.98
CA PRO A 169 22.97 23.90 -21.16
C PRO A 169 24.34 23.30 -21.48
N GLU A 170 24.67 23.18 -22.76
CA GLU A 170 25.94 22.62 -23.21
C GLU A 170 27.18 23.33 -22.62
N PRO A 171 27.23 24.67 -22.51
CA PRO A 171 28.36 25.36 -21.88
C PRO A 171 28.54 25.01 -20.39
N ASP A 172 27.44 24.72 -19.67
CA ASP A 172 27.50 24.30 -18.27
C ASP A 172 28.06 22.87 -18.15
N ALA A 173 27.62 21.97 -19.04
CA ALA A 173 28.13 20.61 -19.10
C ALA A 173 29.62 20.56 -19.43
N GLU A 174 30.07 21.38 -20.39
CA GLU A 174 31.49 21.51 -20.74
C GLU A 174 32.33 22.02 -19.57
N ARG A 175 31.86 23.05 -18.85
CA ARG A 175 32.52 23.55 -17.63
C ARG A 175 32.64 22.46 -16.56
N LEU A 176 31.57 21.71 -16.34
CA LEU A 176 31.52 20.61 -15.36
C LEU A 176 32.50 19.48 -15.73
N VAL A 177 32.49 19.07 -17.00
CA VAL A 177 33.39 18.05 -17.53
C VAL A 177 34.85 18.51 -17.48
N ALA A 178 35.12 19.78 -17.81
CA ALA A 178 36.46 20.35 -17.73
C ALA A 178 36.99 20.37 -16.28
N ALA A 179 36.15 20.75 -15.31
CA ALA A 179 36.50 20.72 -13.89
C ALA A 179 36.83 19.30 -13.42
N LEU A 180 36.03 18.30 -13.81
CA LEU A 180 36.27 16.89 -13.49
C LEU A 180 37.55 16.36 -14.16
N ARG A 181 37.76 16.65 -15.46
CA ARG A 181 38.96 16.22 -16.19
C ARG A 181 40.25 16.82 -15.61
N ARG A 182 40.20 18.03 -15.06
CA ARG A 182 41.34 18.64 -14.35
C ARG A 182 41.60 17.98 -12.99
N ALA A 183 40.55 17.52 -12.31
CA ALA A 183 40.67 16.92 -10.98
C ALA A 183 41.06 15.42 -11.01
N ILE A 184 40.71 14.68 -12.06
CA ILE A 184 41.00 13.24 -12.17
C ILE A 184 42.51 12.93 -12.07
N PRO A 185 43.42 13.59 -12.81
CA PRO A 185 44.86 13.31 -12.72
C PRO A 185 45.44 13.61 -11.34
N ALA A 186 44.99 14.69 -10.69
CA ALA A 186 45.42 15.04 -9.33
C ALA A 186 44.97 14.01 -8.28
N ALA A 187 43.86 13.31 -8.54
CA ALA A 187 43.36 12.23 -7.69
C ALA A 187 44.05 10.86 -7.95
N MET A 188 44.87 10.74 -9.01
CA MET A 188 45.65 9.53 -9.29
C MET A 188 46.99 9.49 -8.53
N VAL A 189 47.39 10.60 -7.88
CA VAL A 189 48.52 10.64 -6.94
C VAL A 189 48.02 10.19 -5.57
N PRO A 190 48.50 9.07 -5.01
CA PRO A 190 47.95 8.50 -3.79
C PRO A 190 48.34 9.34 -2.55
N PRO A 191 47.39 9.72 -1.67
CA PRO A 191 47.75 10.09 -0.31
C PRO A 191 48.27 8.86 0.46
N PRO A 192 49.04 9.05 1.56
CA PRO A 192 49.54 7.94 2.37
C PRO A 192 48.38 7.05 2.82
N ALA A 193 48.56 5.74 2.68
CA ALA A 193 47.54 4.72 2.90
C ALA A 193 46.95 4.81 4.32
N GLU A 194 45.75 5.36 4.45
CA GLU A 194 44.88 5.10 5.59
C GLU A 194 44.11 3.80 5.30
N ALA A 195 44.23 2.84 6.23
CA ALA A 195 43.81 1.47 6.06
C ALA A 195 42.37 1.34 5.54
N ALA A 196 42.25 0.85 4.31
CA ALA A 196 40.98 0.43 3.73
C ALA A 196 40.40 -0.72 4.59
N ALA A 197 39.29 -0.44 5.28
CA ALA A 197 38.47 -1.48 5.88
C ALA A 197 37.99 -2.44 4.76
N PRO A 198 38.04 -3.77 4.97
CA PRO A 198 37.76 -4.72 3.92
C PRO A 198 36.31 -4.58 3.44
N ALA A 199 36.13 -4.61 2.11
CA ALA A 199 34.83 -4.71 1.48
C ALA A 199 34.13 -5.99 1.96
N ARG A 200 33.07 -5.86 2.76
CA ARG A 200 32.19 -6.98 3.08
C ARG A 200 31.52 -7.45 1.80
N SER A 201 31.88 -8.65 1.36
CA SER A 201 31.14 -9.40 0.34
C SER A 201 29.71 -9.62 0.83
N VAL A 202 28.73 -9.05 0.13
CA VAL A 202 27.32 -9.39 0.31
C VAL A 202 27.15 -10.85 -0.13
N PRO A 203 26.66 -11.75 0.73
CA PRO A 203 26.38 -13.12 0.33
C PRO A 203 25.36 -13.12 -0.81
N LYS A 204 25.67 -13.85 -1.87
CA LYS A 204 24.69 -14.15 -2.92
C LYS A 204 23.64 -15.06 -2.26
N ILE A 205 22.47 -14.51 -1.96
CA ILE A 205 21.33 -15.28 -1.47
C ILE A 205 20.78 -16.02 -2.69
N ASP A 206 20.93 -17.34 -2.70
CA ASP A 206 20.27 -18.17 -3.70
C ASP A 206 18.75 -17.98 -3.59
N PRO A 207 18.04 -17.86 -4.72
CA PRO A 207 16.58 -17.80 -4.69
C PRO A 207 16.05 -19.08 -4.01
N PRO A 208 15.09 -18.97 -3.08
CA PRO A 208 14.53 -20.15 -2.44
C PRO A 208 13.93 -21.07 -3.52
N PRO A 209 14.05 -22.40 -3.36
CA PRO A 209 13.48 -23.34 -4.32
C PRO A 209 11.99 -23.06 -4.47
N ALA A 210 11.52 -23.05 -5.72
CA ALA A 210 10.12 -22.89 -6.05
C ALA A 210 9.31 -23.94 -5.30
N ALA A 211 8.41 -23.49 -4.42
CA ALA A 211 7.52 -24.37 -3.70
C ALA A 211 6.67 -25.14 -4.70
N ALA A 212 6.69 -26.47 -4.59
CA ALA A 212 5.85 -27.35 -5.40
C ALA A 212 4.36 -26.95 -5.26
N PRO A 213 3.55 -27.09 -6.32
CA PRO A 213 2.13 -26.79 -6.27
C PRO A 213 1.46 -27.66 -5.20
N ARG A 214 1.07 -27.03 -4.08
CA ARG A 214 0.39 -27.69 -2.97
C ARG A 214 -1.03 -28.06 -3.41
N ARG A 215 -1.27 -29.36 -3.64
CA ARG A 215 -2.63 -29.92 -3.62
C ARG A 215 -3.15 -29.82 -2.19
N LEU A 216 -4.24 -29.09 -1.98
CA LEU A 216 -4.89 -29.06 -0.67
C LEU A 216 -5.63 -30.40 -0.41
N PRO A 217 -5.52 -30.98 0.79
CA PRO A 217 -6.17 -32.22 1.16
C PRO A 217 -7.70 -32.02 1.26
N LEU A 218 -8.45 -33.08 0.97
CA LEU A 218 -9.92 -33.19 1.02
C LEU A 218 -10.55 -32.53 2.27
N ALA A 219 -9.82 -32.55 3.40
CA ALA A 219 -10.19 -31.94 4.66
C ALA A 219 -10.47 -30.42 4.59
N SER A 220 -9.73 -29.66 3.76
CA SER A 220 -9.95 -28.21 3.63
C SER A 220 -11.22 -27.90 2.85
N ALA A 221 -11.56 -28.73 1.85
CA ALA A 221 -12.80 -28.60 1.09
C ALA A 221 -14.01 -29.02 1.93
N LEU A 222 -13.87 -30.09 2.72
CA LEU A 222 -14.91 -30.55 3.65
C LEU A 222 -15.15 -29.55 4.80
N ALA A 223 -14.10 -28.91 5.33
CA ALA A 223 -14.25 -27.86 6.33
C ALA A 223 -14.97 -26.62 5.77
N LEU A 224 -14.69 -26.25 4.51
CA LEU A 224 -15.39 -25.18 3.79
C LEU A 224 -16.87 -25.53 3.54
N LEU A 225 -17.14 -26.78 3.18
CA LEU A 225 -18.51 -27.27 2.98
C LEU A 225 -19.28 -27.27 4.31
N ALA A 226 -18.67 -27.77 5.38
CA ALA A 226 -19.25 -27.80 6.72
C ALA A 226 -19.52 -26.39 7.25
N ALA A 227 -18.57 -25.45 7.11
CA ALA A 227 -18.75 -24.06 7.53
C ALA A 227 -19.91 -23.37 6.80
N ASN A 228 -20.11 -23.68 5.52
CA ASN A 228 -21.22 -23.14 4.73
C ASN A 228 -22.57 -23.81 5.03
N LEU A 229 -22.59 -24.99 5.66
CA LEU A 229 -23.81 -25.67 6.11
C LEU A 229 -24.27 -25.21 7.49
N VAL A 230 -23.41 -24.57 8.29
CA VAL A 230 -23.79 -24.06 9.63
C VAL A 230 -24.96 -23.09 9.58
N PRO A 231 -25.00 -22.07 8.68
CA PRO A 231 -26.16 -21.19 8.57
C PRO A 231 -27.45 -21.93 8.15
N LEU A 232 -27.34 -22.96 7.30
CA LEU A 232 -28.49 -23.77 6.89
C LEU A 232 -29.03 -24.60 8.07
N ALA A 233 -28.14 -25.25 8.82
CA ALA A 233 -28.48 -25.96 10.04
C ALA A 233 -29.05 -25.01 11.10
N GLY A 234 -28.51 -23.80 11.22
CA GLY A 234 -29.04 -22.72 12.06
C GLY A 234 -30.51 -22.40 11.76
N VAL A 235 -30.85 -22.24 10.48
CA VAL A 235 -32.22 -21.95 10.05
C VAL A 235 -33.14 -23.16 10.27
N LEU A 236 -32.70 -24.35 9.88
CA LEU A 236 -33.55 -25.55 9.88
C LEU A 236 -33.73 -26.19 11.26
N LEU A 237 -32.72 -26.12 12.13
CA LEU A 237 -32.70 -26.80 13.43
C LEU A 237 -32.88 -25.84 14.61
N TRP A 238 -32.43 -24.59 14.47
CA TRP A 238 -32.42 -23.61 15.56
C TRP A 238 -33.26 -22.35 15.26
N GLY A 239 -33.99 -22.34 14.15
CA GLY A 239 -34.92 -21.26 13.80
C GLY A 239 -34.24 -19.91 13.54
N TRP A 240 -32.98 -19.90 13.09
CA TRP A 240 -32.28 -18.65 12.77
C TRP A 240 -33.08 -17.81 11.78
N LYS A 241 -33.17 -16.52 12.07
CA LYS A 241 -33.88 -15.58 11.21
C LYS A 241 -32.97 -15.17 10.06
N LEU A 242 -33.57 -14.86 8.91
CA LEU A 242 -32.82 -14.43 7.73
C LEU A 242 -31.86 -13.26 8.02
N HIS A 243 -32.33 -12.24 8.72
CA HIS A 243 -31.51 -11.07 9.03
C HIS A 243 -30.31 -11.39 9.92
N GLU A 244 -30.43 -12.37 10.83
CA GLU A 244 -29.33 -12.85 11.67
C GLU A 244 -28.22 -13.47 10.81
N VAL A 245 -28.60 -14.30 9.83
CA VAL A 245 -27.67 -14.92 8.86
C VAL A 245 -26.96 -13.86 8.01
N ILE A 246 -27.71 -12.89 7.49
CA ILE A 246 -27.17 -11.80 6.66
C ILE A 246 -26.17 -10.97 7.46
N VAL A 247 -26.52 -10.57 8.68
CA VAL A 247 -25.66 -9.79 9.57
C VAL A 247 -24.42 -10.58 9.98
N LEU A 248 -24.53 -11.89 10.19
CA LEU A 248 -23.38 -12.74 10.49
C LEU A 248 -22.39 -12.81 9.33
N PHE A 249 -22.86 -12.91 8.08
CA PHE A 249 -21.98 -12.85 6.90
C PHE A 249 -21.31 -11.50 6.72
N TRP A 250 -22.02 -10.41 7.02
CA TRP A 250 -21.43 -9.09 7.07
C TRP A 250 -20.35 -8.99 8.17
N ALA A 251 -20.64 -9.45 9.38
CA ALA A 251 -19.71 -9.39 10.50
C ALA A 251 -18.45 -10.23 10.27
N GLU A 252 -18.59 -11.38 9.60
CA GLU A 252 -17.45 -12.19 9.17
C GLU A 252 -16.49 -11.41 8.26
N SER A 253 -17.03 -10.55 7.40
CA SER A 253 -16.23 -9.67 6.54
C SER A 253 -15.44 -8.64 7.36
N ALA A 254 -16.02 -8.14 8.45
CA ALA A 254 -15.33 -7.25 9.39
C ALA A 254 -14.18 -8.00 10.10
N VAL A 255 -14.41 -9.25 10.53
CA VAL A 255 -13.37 -10.11 11.12
C VAL A 255 -12.22 -10.35 10.13
N VAL A 256 -12.53 -10.65 8.86
CA VAL A 256 -11.52 -10.80 7.80
C VAL A 256 -10.74 -9.51 7.59
N GLY A 257 -11.40 -8.36 7.58
CA GLY A 257 -10.76 -7.04 7.51
C GLY A 257 -9.81 -6.78 8.69
N PHE A 258 -10.25 -7.10 9.91
CA PHE A 258 -9.43 -7.00 11.12
C PHE A 258 -8.14 -7.83 11.03
N TYR A 259 -8.25 -9.12 10.68
CA TYR A 259 -7.05 -9.96 10.51
C TYR A 259 -6.19 -9.52 9.33
N THR A 260 -6.76 -8.89 8.30
CA THR A 260 -5.99 -8.31 7.18
C THR A 260 -5.12 -7.14 7.67
N LEU A 261 -5.63 -6.29 8.57
CA LEU A 261 -4.83 -5.24 9.21
C LEU A 261 -3.64 -5.84 9.98
N LEU A 262 -3.86 -6.90 10.76
CA LEU A 262 -2.77 -7.58 11.48
C LEU A 262 -1.73 -8.18 10.50
N LYS A 263 -2.18 -8.82 9.43
CA LYS A 263 -1.29 -9.36 8.39
C LYS A 263 -0.45 -8.25 7.73
N MET A 264 -1.05 -7.11 7.44
CA MET A 264 -0.33 -5.96 6.89
C MET A 264 0.68 -5.38 7.89
N ALA A 265 0.36 -5.34 9.18
CA ALA A 265 1.31 -4.90 10.22
C ALA A 265 2.56 -5.80 10.27
N VAL A 266 2.39 -7.11 10.11
CA VAL A 266 3.50 -8.08 10.06
C VAL A 266 4.36 -7.91 8.80
N VAL A 267 3.76 -7.66 7.64
CA VAL A 267 4.46 -7.63 6.34
C VAL A 267 5.03 -6.24 6.00
N GLY A 268 4.31 -5.17 6.31
CA GLY A 268 4.49 -3.86 5.71
C GLY A 268 5.47 -2.93 6.43
N ARG A 269 5.94 -3.26 7.64
CA ARG A 269 6.82 -2.39 8.44
C ARG A 269 6.22 -0.96 8.50
N TRP A 270 6.98 0.08 8.14
CA TRP A 270 6.51 1.47 8.07
C TRP A 270 5.40 1.68 7.04
N LEU A 271 5.40 0.94 5.93
CA LEU A 271 4.35 1.05 4.91
C LEU A 271 2.99 0.58 5.45
N ALA A 272 2.97 -0.31 6.46
CA ALA A 272 1.74 -0.77 7.08
C ALA A 272 0.97 0.36 7.79
N ILE A 273 1.65 1.43 8.22
CA ILE A 273 0.99 2.59 8.82
C ILE A 273 0.11 3.27 7.76
N PHE A 274 0.68 3.62 6.62
CA PHE A 274 -0.06 4.28 5.54
C PHE A 274 -1.08 3.34 4.87
N ALA A 275 -0.65 2.13 4.51
CA ALA A 275 -1.51 1.16 3.84
C ALA A 275 -2.63 0.65 4.76
N GLY A 276 -2.34 0.46 6.05
CA GLY A 276 -3.31 0.03 7.05
C GLY A 276 -4.35 1.11 7.34
N VAL A 277 -3.94 2.38 7.50
CA VAL A 277 -4.87 3.51 7.66
C VAL A 277 -5.76 3.68 6.43
N PHE A 278 -5.16 3.63 5.24
CA PHE A 278 -5.93 3.69 3.98
C PHE A 278 -6.91 2.51 3.85
N PHE A 279 -6.46 1.29 4.15
CA PHE A 279 -7.32 0.12 4.13
C PHE A 279 -8.45 0.22 5.15
N ALA A 280 -8.17 0.61 6.39
CA ALA A 280 -9.18 0.81 7.42
C ALA A 280 -10.22 1.85 7.00
N GLY A 281 -9.78 2.96 6.40
CA GLY A 281 -10.69 3.98 5.86
C GLY A 281 -11.53 3.48 4.68
N HIS A 282 -10.90 2.93 3.65
CA HIS A 282 -11.63 2.48 2.45
C HIS A 282 -12.53 1.27 2.74
N PHE A 283 -11.99 0.23 3.39
CA PHE A 283 -12.74 -0.99 3.74
C PHE A 283 -13.80 -0.70 4.80
N GLY A 284 -13.47 0.10 5.83
CA GLY A 284 -14.41 0.50 6.87
C GLY A 284 -15.58 1.32 6.33
N GLY A 285 -15.31 2.27 5.42
CA GLY A 285 -16.37 3.05 4.76
C GLY A 285 -17.31 2.17 3.94
N PHE A 286 -16.74 1.23 3.17
CA PHE A 286 -17.54 0.22 2.46
C PHE A 286 -18.40 -0.61 3.44
N MET A 287 -17.83 -1.06 4.55
CA MET A 287 -18.54 -1.87 5.55
C MET A 287 -19.69 -1.10 6.21
N ALA A 288 -19.50 0.20 6.48
CA ALA A 288 -20.53 1.08 7.04
C ALA A 288 -21.71 1.28 6.07
N ILE A 289 -21.44 1.62 4.81
CA ILE A 289 -22.48 1.72 3.77
C ILE A 289 -23.22 0.39 3.61
N HIS A 290 -22.48 -0.72 3.58
CA HIS A 290 -23.10 -2.03 3.40
C HIS A 290 -24.00 -2.39 4.59
N PHE A 291 -23.56 -2.14 5.82
CA PHE A 291 -24.39 -2.39 7.00
C PHE A 291 -25.63 -1.52 7.01
N PHE A 292 -25.52 -0.26 6.60
CA PHE A 292 -26.66 0.64 6.45
C PHE A 292 -27.74 0.01 5.56
N PHE A 293 -27.38 -0.49 4.37
CA PHE A 293 -28.35 -1.18 3.50
C PHE A 293 -28.91 -2.46 4.13
N ILE A 294 -28.08 -3.27 4.76
CA ILE A 294 -28.55 -4.50 5.44
C ILE A 294 -29.58 -4.15 6.51
N TYR A 295 -29.28 -3.15 7.33
CA TYR A 295 -30.14 -2.73 8.43
C TYR A 295 -31.48 -2.19 7.92
N GLU A 296 -31.46 -1.24 6.98
CA GLU A 296 -32.68 -0.60 6.47
C GLU A 296 -33.57 -1.58 5.69
N MET A 297 -33.00 -2.55 4.98
CA MET A 297 -33.77 -3.47 4.15
C MET A 297 -34.22 -4.75 4.87
N PHE A 298 -33.42 -5.29 5.79
CA PHE A 298 -33.67 -6.63 6.36
C PHE A 298 -33.90 -6.63 7.87
N VAL A 299 -33.46 -5.60 8.60
CA VAL A 299 -33.58 -5.55 10.07
C VAL A 299 -34.73 -4.63 10.47
N ARG A 300 -34.71 -3.38 10.03
CA ARG A 300 -35.68 -2.34 10.41
C ARG A 300 -37.14 -2.68 10.04
N PRO A 301 -37.47 -3.23 8.86
CA PRO A 301 -38.87 -3.50 8.50
C PRO A 301 -39.57 -4.55 9.39
N LEU A 302 -38.79 -5.30 10.18
CA LEU A 302 -39.30 -6.30 11.11
C LEU A 302 -39.53 -5.74 12.53
N ASP A 303 -39.06 -4.52 12.81
CA ASP A 303 -39.21 -3.87 14.10
C ASP A 303 -40.46 -2.98 14.06
N VAL A 304 -41.55 -3.43 14.70
CA VAL A 304 -42.90 -2.82 14.61
C VAL A 304 -43.04 -1.54 15.47
N SER A 305 -41.92 -0.96 15.92
CA SER A 305 -41.90 0.19 16.83
C SER A 305 -42.29 1.48 16.13
N VAL A 306 -43.23 2.22 16.70
CA VAL A 306 -43.72 3.54 16.23
C VAL A 306 -42.62 4.63 16.28
N LYS A 307 -41.55 4.39 17.06
CA LYS A 307 -40.40 5.29 17.19
C LYS A 307 -39.12 4.52 16.88
N ASP A 308 -38.25 5.11 16.04
CA ASP A 308 -36.95 4.54 15.74
C ASP A 308 -36.14 4.39 17.05
N PRO A 309 -35.67 3.17 17.36
CA PRO A 309 -34.85 2.93 18.55
C PRO A 309 -33.51 3.66 18.43
N ALA A 310 -32.96 4.04 19.59
CA ALA A 310 -31.60 4.58 19.65
C ALA A 310 -30.60 3.55 19.10
N ALA A 311 -29.50 4.01 18.51
CA ALA A 311 -28.53 3.13 17.85
C ALA A 311 -28.03 2.01 18.78
N TYR A 312 -27.71 2.34 20.03
CA TYR A 312 -27.25 1.38 21.03
C TYR A 312 -28.28 0.27 21.30
N GLU A 313 -29.55 0.63 21.43
CA GLU A 313 -30.63 -0.33 21.71
C GLU A 313 -30.83 -1.29 20.53
N ALA A 314 -30.90 -0.75 19.31
CA ALA A 314 -31.04 -1.52 18.09
C ALA A 314 -29.87 -2.50 17.89
N LEU A 315 -28.63 -2.02 18.05
CA LEU A 315 -27.44 -2.85 17.89
C LEU A 315 -27.31 -3.90 18.99
N THR A 316 -27.66 -3.57 20.23
CA THR A 316 -27.64 -4.54 21.34
C THR A 316 -28.62 -5.66 21.07
N ARG A 317 -29.86 -5.35 20.66
CA ARG A 317 -30.85 -6.37 20.29
C ARG A 317 -30.37 -7.24 19.13
N LEU A 318 -29.73 -6.64 18.13
CA LEU A 318 -29.25 -7.35 16.95
C LEU A 318 -28.07 -8.28 17.25
N PHE A 319 -27.08 -7.82 18.03
CA PHE A 319 -25.83 -8.54 18.21
C PHE A 319 -25.79 -9.44 19.45
N THR A 320 -26.62 -9.20 20.46
CA THR A 320 -26.71 -10.08 21.64
C THR A 320 -26.98 -11.54 21.28
N PRO A 321 -27.94 -11.92 20.44
CA PRO A 321 -28.12 -13.33 20.08
C PRO A 321 -26.96 -13.90 19.23
N LEU A 322 -26.17 -13.05 18.58
CA LEU A 322 -25.13 -13.44 17.65
C LEU A 322 -23.75 -13.63 18.29
N TRP A 323 -23.55 -13.20 19.55
CA TRP A 323 -22.23 -13.19 20.18
C TRP A 323 -21.50 -14.55 20.16
N PRO A 324 -22.15 -15.73 20.33
CA PRO A 324 -21.43 -17.00 20.30
C PRO A 324 -20.89 -17.31 18.90
N ALA A 325 -21.69 -17.03 17.87
CA ALA A 325 -21.29 -17.22 16.47
C ALA A 325 -20.18 -16.23 16.08
N LEU A 326 -20.27 -14.98 16.51
CA LEU A 326 -19.24 -13.97 16.29
C LEU A 326 -17.91 -14.35 16.95
N LEU A 327 -17.97 -14.84 18.20
CA LEU A 327 -16.79 -15.33 18.90
C LEU A 327 -16.16 -16.52 18.17
N ALA A 328 -16.97 -17.50 17.74
CA ALA A 328 -16.50 -18.65 16.98
C ALA A 328 -15.84 -18.24 15.66
N LEU A 329 -16.43 -17.29 14.91
CA LEU A 329 -15.85 -16.74 13.69
C LEU A 329 -14.52 -16.04 13.96
N PHE A 330 -14.45 -15.22 15.00
CA PHE A 330 -13.24 -14.51 15.38
C PHE A 330 -12.12 -15.49 15.74
N LEU A 331 -12.40 -16.47 16.60
CA LEU A 331 -11.44 -17.50 17.00
C LEU A 331 -10.98 -18.36 15.82
N SER A 332 -11.89 -18.77 14.93
CA SER A 332 -11.56 -19.55 13.74
C SER A 332 -10.58 -18.82 12.82
N HIS A 333 -10.83 -17.54 12.55
CA HIS A 333 -9.91 -16.71 11.77
C HIS A 333 -8.60 -16.42 12.51
N GLY A 334 -8.65 -16.27 13.83
CA GLY A 334 -7.47 -16.14 14.70
C GLY A 334 -6.57 -17.36 14.67
N PHE A 335 -7.15 -18.55 14.71
CA PHE A 335 -6.41 -19.80 14.55
C PHE A 335 -5.75 -19.88 13.17
N SER A 336 -6.47 -19.51 12.11
CA SER A 336 -5.89 -19.46 10.75
C SER A 336 -4.75 -18.44 10.66
N PHE A 337 -4.89 -17.26 11.28
CA PHE A 337 -3.82 -16.27 11.36
C PHE A 337 -2.60 -16.81 12.12
N ALA A 338 -2.77 -17.39 13.30
CA ALA A 338 -1.66 -17.89 14.11
C ALA A 338 -0.95 -19.08 13.45
N LEU A 339 -1.69 -20.08 12.99
CA LEU A 339 -1.11 -21.32 12.47
C LEU A 339 -0.67 -21.19 11.01
N ASN A 340 -1.51 -20.65 10.14
CA ASN A 340 -1.20 -20.58 8.71
C ASN A 340 -0.34 -19.36 8.41
N PHE A 341 -0.78 -18.18 8.86
CA PHE A 341 -0.08 -16.96 8.48
C PHE A 341 1.26 -16.80 9.20
N ILE A 342 1.31 -16.99 10.52
CA ILE A 342 2.54 -16.87 11.32
C ILE A 342 3.36 -18.16 11.30
N ALA A 343 2.84 -19.26 11.85
CA ALA A 343 3.65 -20.46 12.08
C ALA A 343 4.09 -21.18 10.78
N ARG A 344 3.22 -21.26 9.76
CA ARG A 344 3.57 -21.83 8.44
C ARG A 344 4.28 -20.84 7.51
N GLY A 345 4.45 -19.59 7.93
CA GLY A 345 5.28 -18.60 7.23
C GLY A 345 4.66 -17.99 5.97
N GLU A 346 3.33 -18.00 5.79
CA GLU A 346 2.69 -17.36 4.63
C GLU A 346 3.01 -15.86 4.52
N TYR A 347 3.30 -15.20 5.64
CA TYR A 347 3.73 -13.80 5.66
C TYR A 347 4.96 -13.52 4.80
N ARG A 348 5.81 -14.52 4.54
CA ARG A 348 7.03 -14.37 3.73
C ARG A 348 6.76 -14.18 2.24
N GLY A 349 5.66 -14.72 1.73
CA GLY A 349 5.24 -14.59 0.33
C GLY A 349 4.14 -13.56 0.10
N ALA A 350 3.60 -12.98 1.17
CA ALA A 350 2.51 -12.03 1.09
C ALA A 350 3.00 -10.63 0.70
N THR A 351 2.22 -9.94 -0.13
CA THR A 351 2.44 -8.53 -0.46
C THR A 351 1.32 -7.67 0.11
N ILE A 352 1.62 -6.41 0.45
CA ILE A 352 0.61 -5.47 1.00
C ILE A 352 -0.57 -5.29 0.03
N SER A 353 -0.29 -5.11 -1.26
CA SER A 353 -1.33 -5.00 -2.29
C SER A 353 -2.20 -6.26 -2.36
N GLY A 354 -1.60 -7.45 -2.30
CA GLY A 354 -2.34 -8.72 -2.29
C GLY A 354 -3.23 -8.87 -1.06
N LEU A 355 -2.72 -8.50 0.12
CA LEU A 355 -3.49 -8.52 1.38
C LEU A 355 -4.65 -7.54 1.34
N MET A 356 -4.45 -6.32 0.84
CA MET A 356 -5.52 -5.32 0.70
C MET A 356 -6.63 -5.78 -0.23
N ALA A 357 -6.30 -6.47 -1.33
CA ALA A 357 -7.29 -6.90 -2.32
C ALA A 357 -8.10 -8.15 -1.88
N ALA A 358 -7.54 -8.99 -1.01
CA ALA A 358 -8.13 -10.28 -0.66
C ALA A 358 -9.55 -10.19 -0.05
N PRO A 359 -9.84 -9.28 0.91
CA PRO A 359 -11.18 -9.13 1.47
C PRO A 359 -12.24 -8.73 0.44
N TYR A 360 -11.89 -7.87 -0.53
CA TYR A 360 -12.85 -7.37 -1.52
C TYR A 360 -13.43 -8.50 -2.38
N ARG A 361 -12.62 -9.44 -2.86
CA ARG A 361 -13.14 -10.57 -3.65
C ARG A 361 -14.23 -11.33 -2.90
N ARG A 362 -13.99 -11.60 -1.62
CA ARG A 362 -14.92 -12.34 -0.76
C ARG A 362 -16.21 -11.56 -0.53
N VAL A 363 -16.06 -10.27 -0.26
CA VAL A 363 -17.17 -9.38 0.08
C VAL A 363 -18.03 -9.05 -1.14
N THR A 364 -17.44 -8.86 -2.32
CA THR A 364 -18.19 -8.63 -3.57
C THR A 364 -19.06 -9.84 -3.91
N VAL A 365 -18.51 -11.05 -3.81
CA VAL A 365 -19.29 -12.29 -3.99
C VAL A 365 -20.45 -12.35 -3.01
N MET A 366 -20.16 -12.11 -1.73
CA MET A 366 -21.18 -12.12 -0.69
C MET A 366 -22.26 -11.05 -0.92
N GLN A 367 -21.90 -9.84 -1.35
CA GLN A 367 -22.84 -8.77 -1.66
C GLN A 367 -23.78 -9.13 -2.82
N VAL A 368 -23.23 -9.63 -3.92
CA VAL A 368 -24.04 -10.11 -5.05
C VAL A 368 -25.04 -11.16 -4.54
N THR A 369 -24.56 -12.10 -3.73
CA THR A 369 -25.38 -13.16 -3.16
C THR A 369 -26.49 -12.58 -2.27
N LEU A 370 -26.19 -11.61 -1.39
CA LEU A 370 -27.15 -10.94 -0.51
C LEU A 370 -28.19 -10.12 -1.27
N ILE A 371 -27.79 -9.36 -2.30
CA ILE A 371 -28.70 -8.50 -3.08
C ILE A 371 -29.72 -9.37 -3.82
N PHE A 372 -29.25 -10.38 -4.56
CA PHE A 372 -30.14 -11.29 -5.30
C PHE A 372 -30.96 -12.18 -4.37
N GLY A 373 -30.34 -12.69 -3.29
CA GLY A 373 -31.02 -13.49 -2.28
C GLY A 373 -32.13 -12.70 -1.60
N GLY A 374 -31.82 -11.49 -1.14
CA GLY A 374 -32.78 -10.61 -0.48
C GLY A 374 -33.95 -10.21 -1.37
N TRP A 375 -33.68 -9.89 -2.65
CA TRP A 375 -34.74 -9.62 -3.61
C TRP A 375 -35.66 -10.82 -3.83
N LEU A 376 -35.09 -12.03 -3.90
CA LEU A 376 -35.86 -13.26 -4.04
C LEU A 376 -36.73 -13.57 -2.80
N VAL A 377 -36.25 -13.29 -1.58
CA VAL A 377 -37.05 -13.38 -0.35
C VAL A 377 -38.26 -12.46 -0.44
N MET A 378 -38.03 -11.20 -0.82
CA MET A 378 -39.09 -10.19 -0.91
C MET A 378 -40.12 -10.58 -1.97
N ALA A 379 -39.69 -11.13 -3.11
CA ALA A 379 -40.58 -11.58 -4.18
C ALA A 379 -41.41 -12.82 -3.82
N LEU A 380 -40.82 -13.77 -3.06
CA LEU A 380 -41.47 -15.04 -2.72
C LEU A 380 -42.21 -15.02 -1.38
N ASN A 381 -42.04 -13.96 -0.58
CA ASN A 381 -42.52 -13.85 0.80
C ASN A 381 -42.15 -15.08 1.67
N ASN A 382 -41.05 -15.76 1.33
CA ASN A 382 -40.59 -16.98 1.98
C ASN A 382 -39.05 -16.98 2.04
N PRO A 383 -38.44 -17.06 3.23
CA PRO A 383 -36.99 -17.01 3.38
C PRO A 383 -36.28 -18.30 2.94
N VAL A 384 -36.98 -19.45 2.89
CA VAL A 384 -36.36 -20.77 2.70
C VAL A 384 -35.76 -20.96 1.29
N PRO A 385 -36.47 -20.66 0.16
CA PRO A 385 -35.90 -20.81 -1.17
C PRO A 385 -34.72 -19.89 -1.43
N ALA A 386 -34.75 -18.68 -0.85
CA ALA A 386 -33.70 -17.70 -1.01
C ALA A 386 -32.46 -17.98 -0.15
N LEU A 387 -32.62 -18.51 1.06
CA LEU A 387 -31.52 -19.03 1.87
C LEU A 387 -30.84 -20.21 1.19
N ALA A 388 -31.63 -21.14 0.63
CA ALA A 388 -31.10 -22.25 -0.15
C ALA A 388 -30.31 -21.76 -1.37
N LEU A 389 -30.82 -20.77 -2.11
CA LEU A 389 -30.11 -20.16 -3.24
C LEU A 389 -28.86 -19.41 -2.80
N LEU A 390 -28.92 -18.63 -1.72
CA LEU A 390 -27.77 -17.92 -1.11
C LEU A 390 -26.64 -18.90 -0.79
N ILE A 391 -26.97 -20.03 -0.17
CA ILE A 391 -26.01 -21.06 0.21
C ILE A 391 -25.45 -21.74 -1.05
N VAL A 392 -26.30 -22.10 -2.02
CA VAL A 392 -25.85 -22.70 -3.29
C VAL A 392 -24.91 -21.76 -4.03
N LEU A 393 -25.27 -20.48 -4.17
CA LEU A 393 -24.47 -19.47 -4.87
C LEU A 393 -23.15 -19.21 -4.14
N LYS A 394 -23.17 -19.17 -2.80
CA LYS A 394 -21.96 -19.07 -1.96
C LYS A 394 -21.06 -20.30 -2.12
N VAL A 395 -21.60 -21.50 -2.09
CA VAL A 395 -20.84 -22.75 -2.29
C VAL A 395 -20.23 -22.80 -3.69
N VAL A 396 -20.99 -22.41 -4.73
CA VAL A 396 -20.51 -22.38 -6.12
C VAL A 396 -19.37 -21.36 -6.29
N THR A 397 -19.50 -20.18 -5.69
CA THR A 397 -18.50 -19.11 -5.79
C THR A 397 -17.25 -19.41 -4.96
N ASP A 398 -17.39 -19.97 -3.75
CA ASP A 398 -16.27 -20.48 -2.96
C ASP A 398 -15.53 -21.59 -3.74
N LEU A 399 -16.27 -22.49 -4.41
CA LEU A 399 -15.70 -23.54 -5.24
C LEU A 399 -15.02 -22.97 -6.51
N HIS A 400 -15.55 -21.91 -7.10
CA HIS A 400 -14.96 -21.24 -8.28
C HIS A 400 -13.70 -20.45 -7.92
N ALA A 401 -13.71 -19.71 -6.82
CA ALA A 401 -12.54 -19.03 -6.28
C ALA A 401 -11.40 -20.03 -6.00
N HIS A 402 -11.76 -21.22 -5.50
CA HIS A 402 -10.82 -22.32 -5.27
C HIS A 402 -10.25 -22.95 -6.55
N ARG A 403 -10.97 -22.87 -7.68
CA ARG A 403 -10.48 -23.29 -9.00
C ARG A 403 -9.59 -22.23 -9.65
N GLY A 404 -9.88 -20.95 -9.45
CA GLY A 404 -9.10 -19.82 -9.98
C GLY A 404 -7.70 -19.67 -9.36
N GLU A 405 -7.52 -20.07 -8.09
CA GLU A 405 -6.20 -20.11 -7.41
C GLU A 405 -5.27 -21.22 -7.93
N ARG A 406 -5.75 -22.10 -8.83
CA ARG A 406 -4.96 -23.18 -9.45
C ARG A 406 -4.50 -22.87 -10.88
N GLY A 407 -4.86 -21.69 -11.41
CA GLY A 407 -4.54 -21.25 -12.78
C GLY A 407 -3.43 -20.20 -12.90
N ARG A 408 -2.74 -19.89 -11.80
CA ARG A 408 -1.54 -19.04 -11.73
C ARG A 408 -0.50 -19.76 -10.88
#